data_AF-A0A5C8V262-F1
#
_entry.id   AF-A0A5C8V262-F1
#
_cell.length_a   1.000
_cell.length_b   1.000
_cell.length_c   1.000
_cell.angle_alpha   90.00
_cell.angle_beta   90.00
_cell.angle_gamma   90.00
#
_symmetry.space_group_name_H-M   'P 1'
#
loop_
_entity.id
_entity.type
_entity.pdbx_description
1 polymer ?
#
loop_
_entity_poly.entity_id
_entity_poly.type
_entity_poly.pdbx_seq_one_letter_code
_entity_poly.pdbx_strand_id
1 'polypeptide(L)'
;MGYCYICIAPFFRVGMWTIQSEKRFYILSIALLVVIFIITLIQNVIRYSGHSSYSIWVSIVYLLVSVLLFIPFLILILRTQKEVKKHYAKWFWPMNLILASIALFVFYVFSNIVLHAFGYFDFFIDAEYARYYFGREALYHLLLIFGSALYVFSLKPKTQTIEVYKGRKKVTIGLDLVQWVEADGHYLNFYTDTDMFIKRERLSVLAKMLESDFIRIHRKFVVNKTQIKSKEKDKRDEYLILNSGKKLKIGQSFKPITW
;
A
#
# COMPACT_ATOMS: atom_id res chain seq x y z
N MET A 1 7.73 21.79 -31.96
CA MET A 1 6.44 21.14 -31.63
C MET A 1 6.74 19.66 -31.45
N GLY A 2 6.80 19.04 -30.27
CA GLY A 2 6.12 19.29 -29.01
C GLY A 2 5.27 18.07 -28.63
N TYR A 3 5.81 16.84 -28.70
CA TYR A 3 5.08 15.64 -28.28
C TYR A 3 5.36 15.36 -26.80
N CYS A 4 4.43 15.83 -25.97
CA CYS A 4 4.34 15.51 -24.55
C CYS A 4 3.80 14.08 -24.40
N TYR A 5 4.67 13.11 -24.18
CA TYR A 5 4.26 11.78 -23.73
C TYR A 5 4.02 11.84 -22.22
N ILE A 6 2.75 12.00 -21.86
CA ILE A 6 2.25 11.75 -20.51
C ILE A 6 2.48 10.26 -20.23
N CYS A 7 3.47 9.96 -19.40
CA CYS A 7 3.67 8.64 -18.81
C CYS A 7 2.48 8.32 -17.88
N ILE A 8 1.46 7.69 -18.43
CA ILE A 8 0.45 6.99 -17.65
C ILE A 8 1.13 5.74 -17.07
N ALA A 9 1.67 5.86 -15.86
CA ALA A 9 2.17 4.72 -15.11
C ALA A 9 1.04 3.68 -14.94
N PRO A 10 1.33 2.37 -15.02
CA PRO A 10 0.28 1.35 -14.99
C PRO A 10 -0.22 1.14 -13.56
N PHE A 11 -1.17 1.99 -13.14
CA PHE A 11 -1.89 1.90 -11.87
C PHE A 11 -2.56 0.53 -11.66
N PHE A 12 -2.93 -0.15 -12.74
CA PHE A 12 -3.64 -1.44 -12.69
C PHE A 12 -2.74 -2.65 -12.42
N ARG A 13 -1.45 -2.62 -12.83
CA ARG A 13 -0.61 -3.84 -12.84
C ARG A 13 -0.06 -4.19 -11.46
N VAL A 14 0.11 -3.19 -10.59
CA VAL A 14 0.55 -3.39 -9.19
C VAL A 14 -0.58 -3.96 -8.34
N GLY A 15 -1.84 -3.56 -8.57
CA GLY A 15 -2.99 -4.00 -7.78
C GLY A 15 -3.26 -5.50 -7.83
N MET A 16 -3.02 -6.15 -8.97
CA MET A 16 -3.37 -7.56 -9.15
C MET A 16 -2.44 -8.50 -8.36
N TRP A 17 -1.16 -8.13 -8.19
CA TRP A 17 -0.20 -8.89 -7.39
C TRP A 17 -0.34 -8.63 -5.88
N THR A 18 -0.73 -7.41 -5.48
CA THR A 18 -0.99 -7.10 -4.07
C THR A 18 -2.21 -7.85 -3.55
N ILE A 19 -3.28 -7.93 -4.35
CA ILE A 19 -4.50 -8.67 -4.00
C ILE A 19 -4.21 -10.14 -3.67
N GLN A 20 -3.29 -10.80 -4.38
CA GLN A 20 -2.99 -12.22 -4.17
C GLN A 20 -2.29 -12.52 -2.84
N SER A 21 -1.47 -11.58 -2.34
CA SER A 21 -0.82 -11.70 -1.02
C SER A 21 -1.77 -11.41 0.15
N GLU A 22 -2.85 -10.67 -0.11
CA GLU A 22 -3.77 -10.15 0.91
C GLU A 22 -5.05 -10.98 1.03
N LYS A 23 -5.25 -11.98 0.16
CA LYS A 23 -6.46 -12.82 0.13
C LYS A 23 -6.84 -13.36 1.51
N ARG A 24 -5.86 -13.84 2.28
CA ARG A 24 -6.09 -14.38 3.63
C ARG A 24 -6.67 -13.33 4.58
N PHE A 25 -6.17 -12.10 4.52
CA PHE A 25 -6.69 -11.00 5.33
C PHE A 25 -8.14 -10.73 4.97
N TYR A 26 -8.46 -10.55 3.68
CA TYR A 26 -9.83 -10.26 3.25
C TYR A 26 -10.81 -11.39 3.60
N ILE A 27 -10.42 -12.65 3.40
CA ILE A 27 -11.27 -13.80 3.76
C ILE A 27 -11.55 -13.81 5.27
N LEU A 28 -10.53 -13.59 6.11
CA LEU A 28 -10.71 -13.52 7.56
C LEU A 28 -11.58 -12.34 7.98
N SER A 29 -11.40 -11.16 7.36
CA SER A 29 -12.23 -9.99 7.64
C SER A 29 -13.69 -10.19 7.24
N ILE A 30 -13.95 -10.83 6.09
CA ILE A 30 -15.32 -11.16 5.65
C ILE A 30 -15.94 -12.19 6.59
N ALA A 31 -15.21 -13.24 6.96
CA ALA A 31 -15.71 -14.22 7.93
C ALA A 31 -16.03 -13.55 9.29
N LEU A 32 -15.16 -12.66 9.75
CA LEU A 32 -15.39 -11.89 10.98
C LEU A 32 -16.60 -10.95 10.87
N LEU A 33 -16.81 -10.28 9.73
CA LEU A 33 -18.01 -9.47 9.47
C LEU A 33 -19.29 -10.30 9.55
N VAL A 34 -19.30 -11.52 8.97
CA VAL A 34 -20.46 -12.41 9.03
C VAL A 34 -20.74 -12.88 10.46
N VAL A 35 -19.69 -13.19 11.24
CA VAL A 35 -19.86 -13.56 12.65
C VAL A 35 -20.42 -12.38 13.45
N ILE A 36 -19.88 -11.18 13.25
CA ILE A 36 -20.35 -9.95 13.89
C ILE A 36 -21.80 -9.67 13.51
N PHE A 37 -22.18 -9.81 12.24
CA PHE A 37 -23.56 -9.69 11.77
C PHE A 37 -24.51 -10.57 12.59
N ILE A 38 -24.17 -11.85 12.77
CA ILE A 38 -25.03 -12.81 13.50
C ILE A 38 -25.15 -12.39 14.96
N ILE A 39 -24.03 -12.02 15.60
CA ILE A 39 -24.00 -11.58 17.00
C ILE A 39 -24.86 -10.31 17.16
N THR A 40 -24.69 -9.32 16.28
CA THR A 40 -25.45 -8.06 16.36
C THR A 40 -26.94 -8.29 16.17
N LEU A 41 -27.33 -9.14 15.21
CA LEU A 41 -28.74 -9.44 14.98
C LEU A 41 -29.38 -10.02 16.25
N ILE A 42 -28.72 -11.01 16.88
CA ILE A 42 -29.18 -11.62 18.14
C ILE A 42 -29.27 -10.55 19.25
N GLN A 43 -28.23 -9.72 19.40
CA GLN A 43 -28.21 -8.67 20.41
C GLN A 43 -29.27 -7.57 20.19
N ASN A 44 -29.59 -7.25 18.94
CA ASN A 44 -30.62 -6.28 18.59
C ASN A 44 -32.01 -6.85 18.94
N VAL A 45 -32.28 -8.11 18.61
CA VAL A 45 -33.55 -8.78 18.93
C VAL A 45 -33.77 -8.84 20.44
N ILE A 46 -32.76 -9.27 21.21
CA ILE A 46 -32.85 -9.37 22.68
C ILE A 46 -33.14 -7.99 23.31
N ARG A 47 -32.48 -6.93 22.81
CA ARG A 47 -32.56 -5.60 23.43
C ARG A 47 -33.78 -4.79 23.00
N TYR A 48 -34.20 -4.89 21.74
CA TYR A 48 -35.16 -3.98 21.14
C TYR A 48 -36.50 -4.61 20.76
N SER A 49 -36.68 -5.92 20.93
CA SER A 49 -37.95 -6.61 20.64
C SER A 49 -39.19 -5.99 21.30
N GLY A 50 -39.04 -5.34 22.46
CA GLY A 50 -40.14 -4.65 23.15
C GLY A 50 -40.38 -3.18 22.76
N HIS A 51 -39.60 -2.60 21.85
CA HIS A 51 -39.75 -1.19 21.44
C HIS A 51 -40.63 -1.07 20.19
N SER A 52 -41.59 -0.14 20.18
CA SER A 52 -42.53 0.05 19.06
C SER A 52 -41.86 0.45 17.74
N SER A 53 -40.75 1.17 17.80
CA SER A 53 -39.98 1.61 16.61
C SER A 53 -39.02 0.54 16.07
N TYR A 54 -38.85 -0.60 16.76
CA TYR A 54 -37.92 -1.63 16.32
C TYR A 54 -38.59 -2.61 15.37
N SER A 55 -37.94 -2.86 14.23
CA SER A 55 -38.33 -3.91 13.29
C SER A 55 -37.16 -4.84 13.04
N ILE A 56 -37.38 -6.14 13.30
CA ILE A 56 -36.40 -7.19 13.04
C ILE A 56 -36.01 -7.23 11.54
N TRP A 57 -36.98 -7.02 10.66
CA TRP A 57 -36.76 -7.02 9.21
C TRP A 57 -35.85 -5.88 8.77
N VAL A 58 -36.07 -4.68 9.32
CA VAL A 58 -35.20 -3.52 9.07
C VAL A 58 -33.79 -3.81 9.58
N SER A 59 -33.65 -4.48 10.72
CA SER A 59 -32.34 -4.87 11.27
C SER A 59 -31.59 -5.85 10.36
N ILE A 60 -32.27 -6.87 9.82
CA ILE A 60 -31.68 -7.84 8.89
C ILE A 60 -31.21 -7.13 7.61
N VAL A 61 -32.08 -6.34 6.98
CA VAL A 61 -31.76 -5.64 5.73
C VAL A 61 -30.60 -4.67 5.95
N TYR A 62 -30.65 -3.89 7.02
CA TYR A 62 -29.56 -2.99 7.39
C TYR A 62 -28.23 -3.73 7.52
N LEU A 63 -28.18 -4.80 8.33
CA LEU A 63 -26.93 -5.50 8.57
C LEU A 63 -26.38 -6.13 7.27
N LEU A 64 -27.25 -6.59 6.36
CA LEU A 64 -26.83 -7.14 5.07
C LEU A 64 -26.22 -6.05 4.18
N VAL A 65 -26.90 -4.90 4.09
CA VAL A 65 -26.41 -3.73 3.37
C VAL A 65 -25.09 -3.26 3.98
N SER A 66 -24.99 -3.17 5.31
CA SER A 66 -23.78 -2.75 6.02
C SER A 66 -22.59 -3.66 5.69
N VAL A 67 -22.73 -4.98 5.81
CA VAL A 67 -21.67 -5.93 5.48
C VAL A 67 -21.24 -5.79 4.02
N LEU A 68 -22.20 -5.70 3.09
CA LEU A 68 -21.92 -5.59 1.66
C LEU A 68 -21.18 -4.28 1.32
N LEU A 69 -21.62 -3.16 1.90
CA LEU A 69 -21.00 -1.85 1.68
C LEU A 69 -19.62 -1.75 2.34
N PHE A 70 -19.39 -2.46 3.45
CA PHE A 70 -18.13 -2.36 4.19
C PHE A 70 -16.97 -3.08 3.49
N ILE A 71 -17.23 -4.07 2.62
CA ILE A 71 -16.18 -4.79 1.88
C ILE A 71 -15.34 -3.85 0.98
N PRO A 72 -15.92 -3.10 0.02
CA PRO A 72 -15.15 -2.16 -0.80
C PRO A 72 -14.54 -1.04 0.05
N PHE A 73 -15.20 -0.66 1.14
CA PHE A 73 -14.72 0.34 2.08
C PHE A 73 -13.43 -0.11 2.80
N LEU A 74 -13.39 -1.35 3.28
CA LEU A 74 -12.22 -1.95 3.93
C LEU A 74 -11.01 -2.03 2.97
N ILE A 75 -11.24 -2.34 1.70
CA ILE A 75 -10.20 -2.34 0.65
C ILE A 75 -9.59 -0.94 0.50
N LEU A 76 -10.44 0.10 0.44
CA LEU A 76 -10.01 1.49 0.34
C LEU A 76 -9.19 1.93 1.57
N ILE A 77 -9.64 1.55 2.77
CA ILE A 77 -8.94 1.86 4.03
C ILE A 77 -7.56 1.20 4.07
N LEU A 78 -7.47 -0.10 3.80
CA LEU A 78 -6.19 -0.83 3.75
C LEU A 78 -5.20 -0.20 2.78
N ARG A 79 -5.69 0.22 1.61
CA ARG A 79 -4.86 0.90 0.61
C ARG A 79 -4.32 2.22 1.14
N THR A 80 -5.19 3.03 1.73
CA THR A 80 -4.82 4.32 2.32
C THR A 80 -3.81 4.14 3.46
N GLN A 81 -4.03 3.16 4.33
CA GLN A 81 -3.12 2.82 5.43
C GLN A 81 -1.71 2.44 4.93
N LYS A 82 -1.61 1.70 3.81
CA LYS A 82 -0.30 1.36 3.21
C LYS A 82 0.43 2.58 2.68
N GLU A 83 -0.28 3.49 2.00
CA GLU A 83 0.32 4.73 1.50
C GLU A 83 0.76 5.64 2.65
N VAL A 84 -0.04 5.74 3.72
CA VAL A 84 0.32 6.46 4.95
C VAL A 84 1.56 5.85 5.59
N LYS A 85 1.63 4.51 5.72
CA LYS A 85 2.82 3.84 6.27
C LYS A 85 4.06 4.11 5.43
N LYS A 86 3.92 4.11 4.10
CA LYS A 86 5.03 4.30 3.15
C LYS A 86 5.62 5.71 3.26
N HIS A 87 4.79 6.75 3.31
CA HIS A 87 5.24 8.15 3.27
C HIS A 87 5.43 8.75 4.67
N TYR A 88 4.65 8.31 5.65
CA TYR A 88 4.55 8.92 6.99
C TYR A 88 4.66 7.88 8.11
N ALA A 89 5.62 6.96 8.03
CA ALA A 89 5.79 5.88 9.01
C ALA A 89 5.79 6.35 10.48
N LYS A 90 6.40 7.50 10.78
CA LYS A 90 6.44 8.10 12.14
C LYS A 90 5.07 8.55 12.64
N TRP A 91 4.20 9.01 11.75
CA TRP A 91 2.86 9.55 12.06
C TRP A 91 1.73 8.55 11.78
N PHE A 92 2.08 7.28 11.52
CA PHE A 92 1.13 6.25 11.10
C PHE A 92 -0.07 6.10 12.05
N TRP A 93 0.15 6.09 13.37
CA TRP A 93 -0.90 5.89 14.37
C TRP A 93 -1.85 7.08 14.51
N PRO A 94 -1.37 8.33 14.71
CA PRO A 94 -2.23 9.50 14.71
C PRO A 94 -3.04 9.67 13.41
N MET A 95 -2.40 9.44 12.25
CA MET A 95 -3.11 9.53 10.96
C MET A 95 -4.15 8.43 10.79
N ASN A 96 -3.90 7.23 11.33
CA ASN A 96 -4.89 6.16 11.33
C ASN A 96 -6.10 6.47 12.22
N LEU A 97 -5.90 7.12 13.36
CA LEU A 97 -7.02 7.52 14.22
C LEU A 97 -7.94 8.51 13.48
N ILE A 98 -7.34 9.49 12.80
CA ILE A 98 -8.08 10.46 11.98
C ILE A 98 -8.80 9.74 10.82
N LEU A 99 -8.09 8.85 10.12
CA LEU A 99 -8.66 8.05 9.02
C LEU A 99 -9.85 7.21 9.51
N ALA A 100 -9.74 6.56 10.68
CA ALA A 100 -10.81 5.75 11.25
C ALA A 100 -12.05 6.58 11.58
N SER A 101 -11.89 7.77 12.16
CA SER A 101 -12.99 8.69 12.46
C SER A 101 -13.67 9.20 11.19
N ILE A 102 -12.89 9.64 10.19
CA ILE A 102 -13.43 10.09 8.89
C ILE A 102 -14.14 8.93 8.20
N ALA A 103 -13.51 7.76 8.16
CA ALA A 103 -14.07 6.58 7.53
C ALA A 103 -15.40 6.16 8.17
N LEU A 104 -15.47 6.16 9.50
CA LEU A 104 -16.70 5.85 10.22
C LEU A 104 -17.81 6.87 9.92
N PHE A 105 -17.49 8.16 9.91
CA PHE A 105 -18.45 9.21 9.57
C PHE A 105 -18.95 9.10 8.12
N VAL A 106 -18.05 8.89 7.17
CA VAL A 106 -18.42 8.70 5.76
C VAL A 106 -19.29 7.46 5.59
N PHE A 107 -18.93 6.35 6.25
CA PHE A 107 -19.71 5.12 6.20
C PHE A 107 -21.10 5.29 6.82
N TYR A 108 -21.21 6.02 7.94
CA TYR A 108 -22.49 6.39 8.56
C TYR A 108 -23.40 7.14 7.58
N VAL A 109 -22.89 8.23 6.99
CA VAL A 109 -23.67 9.06 6.06
C VAL A 109 -24.06 8.25 4.82
N PHE A 110 -23.11 7.51 4.23
CA PHE A 110 -23.35 6.75 3.01
C PHE A 110 -24.36 5.62 3.22
N SER A 111 -24.23 4.85 4.30
CA SER A 111 -25.19 3.77 4.63
C SER A 111 -26.59 4.32 4.91
N ASN A 112 -26.71 5.48 5.57
CA ASN A 112 -28.01 6.10 5.81
C ASN A 112 -28.68 6.57 4.51
N ILE A 113 -27.92 7.23 3.62
CA ILE A 113 -28.41 7.62 2.28
C ILE A 113 -28.91 6.42 1.48
N VAL A 114 -28.17 5.31 1.52
CA VAL A 114 -28.57 4.07 0.82
C VAL A 114 -29.90 3.54 1.37
N LEU A 115 -30.06 3.48 2.70
CA LEU A 115 -31.30 2.96 3.31
C LEU A 115 -32.49 3.89 3.09
N HIS A 116 -32.28 5.21 3.12
CA HIS A 116 -33.29 6.19 2.75
C HIS A 116 -33.74 6.00 1.29
N ALA A 117 -32.81 5.77 0.37
CA ALA A 117 -33.13 5.50 -1.03
C ALA A 117 -33.98 4.21 -1.24
N PHE A 118 -33.90 3.26 -0.31
CA PHE A 118 -34.75 2.07 -0.27
C PHE A 118 -36.07 2.26 0.49
N GLY A 119 -36.33 3.46 1.02
CA GLY A 119 -37.57 3.80 1.72
C GLY A 119 -37.64 3.31 3.18
N TYR A 120 -36.50 3.03 3.81
CA TYR A 120 -36.47 2.56 5.21
C TYR A 120 -36.50 3.69 6.25
N PHE A 121 -36.15 4.92 5.86
CA PHE A 121 -36.11 6.09 6.74
C PHE A 121 -36.65 7.31 5.98
N ASP A 122 -37.33 8.21 6.68
CA ASP A 122 -37.94 9.40 6.07
C ASP A 122 -36.91 10.49 5.74
N PHE A 123 -35.77 10.50 6.45
CA PHE A 123 -34.71 11.50 6.31
C PHE A 123 -33.38 10.88 5.89
N PHE A 124 -32.54 11.69 5.24
CA PHE A 124 -31.16 11.31 4.87
C PHE A 124 -30.18 11.20 6.03
N ILE A 125 -30.55 11.72 7.21
CA ILE A 125 -29.80 11.58 8.46
C ILE A 125 -30.81 11.38 9.58
N ASP A 126 -31.00 10.13 10.00
CA ASP A 126 -31.96 9.76 11.03
C ASP A 126 -31.25 9.42 12.37
N ALA A 127 -31.69 10.04 13.47
CA ALA A 127 -31.13 9.79 14.80
C ALA A 127 -31.53 8.41 15.35
N GLU A 128 -32.70 7.88 14.96
CA GLU A 128 -33.12 6.53 15.29
C GLU A 128 -32.23 5.50 14.59
N TYR A 129 -31.81 5.79 13.35
CA TYR A 129 -30.82 4.96 12.66
C TYR A 129 -29.52 4.84 13.46
N ALA A 130 -28.98 5.98 13.90
CA ALA A 130 -27.77 6.02 14.72
C ALA A 130 -27.93 5.22 16.02
N ARG A 131 -29.09 5.35 16.69
CA ARG A 131 -29.37 4.72 17.99
C ARG A 131 -29.57 3.22 17.91
N TYR A 132 -30.40 2.74 16.98
CA TYR A 132 -30.84 1.35 16.96
C TYR A 132 -29.96 0.46 16.09
N TYR A 133 -29.38 1.01 15.03
CA TYR A 133 -28.73 0.21 13.98
C TYR A 133 -27.22 0.49 13.88
N PHE A 134 -26.78 1.74 13.82
CA PHE A 134 -25.38 2.06 13.57
C PHE A 134 -24.49 2.09 14.81
N GLY A 135 -24.98 2.56 15.97
CA GLY A 135 -24.14 2.93 17.10
C GLY A 135 -23.24 1.81 17.63
N ARG A 136 -23.73 0.56 17.71
CA ARG A 136 -22.91 -0.59 18.09
C ARG A 136 -22.06 -1.11 16.93
N GLU A 137 -22.61 -1.12 15.72
CA GLU A 137 -21.88 -1.52 14.51
C GLU A 137 -20.62 -0.68 14.28
N ALA A 138 -20.68 0.60 14.64
CA ALA A 138 -19.54 1.50 14.61
C ALA A 138 -18.31 0.93 15.35
N LEU A 139 -18.51 0.26 16.49
CA LEU A 139 -17.41 -0.34 17.26
C LEU A 139 -16.75 -1.49 16.50
N TYR A 140 -17.54 -2.30 15.79
CA TYR A 140 -17.03 -3.40 14.99
C TYR A 140 -16.30 -2.93 13.73
N HIS A 141 -16.80 -1.87 13.08
CA HIS A 141 -16.09 -1.22 11.99
C HIS A 141 -14.76 -0.64 12.48
N LEU A 142 -14.74 0.03 13.63
CA LEU A 142 -13.51 0.53 14.24
C LEU A 142 -12.53 -0.60 14.56
N LEU A 143 -13.02 -1.73 15.10
CA LEU A 143 -12.20 -2.91 15.38
C LEU A 143 -11.57 -3.46 14.10
N LEU A 144 -12.31 -3.55 13.00
CA LEU A 144 -11.80 -4.00 11.71
C LEU A 144 -10.78 -3.03 11.09
N ILE A 145 -11.03 -1.72 11.18
CA ILE A 145 -10.10 -0.67 10.73
C ILE A 145 -8.81 -0.68 11.55
N PHE A 146 -8.94 -0.89 12.86
CA PHE A 146 -7.79 -1.03 13.75
C PHE A 146 -7.01 -2.32 13.47
N GLY A 147 -7.71 -3.44 13.28
CA GLY A 147 -7.11 -4.71 12.87
C GLY A 147 -6.38 -4.61 11.53
N SER A 148 -6.92 -3.85 10.57
CA SER A 148 -6.26 -3.56 9.29
C SER A 148 -5.03 -2.67 9.49
N ALA A 149 -5.10 -1.68 10.38
CA ALA A 149 -3.95 -0.84 10.74
C ALA A 149 -2.82 -1.67 11.37
N LEU A 150 -3.16 -2.57 12.30
CA LEU A 150 -2.21 -3.51 12.91
C LEU A 150 -1.57 -4.40 11.85
N TYR A 151 -2.37 -5.01 10.97
CA TYR A 151 -1.87 -5.83 9.87
C TYR A 151 -0.88 -5.04 9.00
N VAL A 152 -1.25 -3.83 8.57
CA VAL A 152 -0.38 -2.96 7.78
C VAL A 152 0.88 -2.57 8.53
N PHE A 153 0.79 -2.28 9.83
CA PHE A 153 1.95 -1.97 10.67
C PHE A 153 2.92 -3.15 10.78
N SER A 154 2.41 -4.37 10.87
CA SER A 154 3.20 -5.61 10.91
C SER A 154 3.80 -6.02 9.56
N LEU A 155 3.32 -5.48 8.43
CA LEU A 155 3.92 -5.77 7.12
C LEU A 155 5.37 -5.28 7.05
N LYS A 156 6.32 -6.19 6.92
CA LYS A 156 7.69 -5.83 6.57
C LYS A 156 7.73 -5.33 5.12
N PRO A 157 8.50 -4.28 4.80
CA PRO A 157 8.71 -3.87 3.42
C PRO A 157 9.20 -5.09 2.64
N LYS A 158 8.61 -5.34 1.46
CA LYS A 158 9.05 -6.41 0.59
C LYS A 158 10.36 -5.97 -0.05
N THR A 159 11.47 -6.24 0.62
CA THR A 159 12.81 -6.04 0.06
C THR A 159 12.95 -6.98 -1.13
N GLN A 160 13.11 -6.42 -2.33
CA GLN A 160 13.46 -7.24 -3.49
C GLN A 160 14.85 -7.83 -3.21
N THR A 161 14.98 -9.14 -3.35
CA THR A 161 16.26 -9.83 -3.15
C THR A 161 16.80 -10.33 -4.46
N ILE A 162 18.12 -10.45 -4.53
CA ILE A 162 18.81 -11.00 -5.69
C ILE A 162 19.84 -12.03 -5.25
N GLU A 163 19.87 -13.17 -5.94
CA GLU A 163 20.89 -14.19 -5.74
C GLU A 163 22.18 -13.78 -6.48
N VAL A 164 23.28 -13.73 -5.73
CA VAL A 164 24.61 -13.30 -6.18
C VAL A 164 25.69 -14.22 -5.61
N TYR A 165 26.93 -14.06 -6.06
CA TYR A 165 28.08 -14.83 -5.58
C TYR A 165 29.06 -13.94 -4.81
N LYS A 166 29.55 -14.45 -3.67
CA LYS A 166 30.72 -13.92 -2.94
C LYS A 166 31.83 -14.97 -3.02
N GLY A 167 32.75 -14.80 -3.97
CA GLY A 167 33.72 -15.85 -4.32
C GLY A 167 33.02 -17.10 -4.84
N ARG A 168 33.16 -18.24 -4.13
CA ARG A 168 32.51 -19.51 -4.49
C ARG A 168 31.14 -19.71 -3.83
N LYS A 169 30.75 -18.87 -2.87
CA LYS A 169 29.50 -19.02 -2.13
C LYS A 169 28.37 -18.25 -2.83
N LYS A 170 27.22 -18.90 -3.00
CA LYS A 170 25.98 -18.27 -3.46
C LYS A 170 25.25 -17.67 -2.25
N VAL A 171 24.89 -16.39 -2.33
CA VAL A 171 24.27 -15.62 -1.25
C VAL A 171 23.10 -14.82 -1.82
N THR A 172 22.03 -14.67 -1.04
CA THR A 172 20.89 -13.82 -1.39
C THR A 172 21.02 -12.51 -0.63
N ILE A 173 21.08 -11.39 -1.35
CA ILE A 173 21.19 -10.05 -0.76
C ILE A 173 19.93 -9.23 -1.05
N GLY A 174 19.59 -8.32 -0.13
CA GLY A 174 18.57 -7.31 -0.37
C GLY A 174 19.09 -6.24 -1.32
N LEU A 175 18.27 -5.81 -2.28
CA LEU A 175 18.61 -4.77 -3.24
C LEU A 175 18.66 -3.37 -2.60
N ASP A 176 18.02 -3.19 -1.45
CA ASP A 176 18.13 -2.00 -0.60
C ASP A 176 19.56 -1.76 -0.08
N LEU A 177 20.34 -2.83 0.11
CA LEU A 177 21.75 -2.76 0.53
C LEU A 177 22.71 -2.42 -0.62
N VAL A 178 22.26 -2.53 -1.87
CA VAL A 178 23.09 -2.29 -3.05
C VAL A 178 23.09 -0.79 -3.37
N GLN A 179 24.28 -0.19 -3.39
CA GLN A 179 24.46 1.21 -3.75
C GLN A 179 24.51 1.41 -5.28
N TRP A 180 25.34 0.63 -5.96
CA TRP A 180 25.42 0.64 -7.41
C TRP A 180 25.83 -0.74 -7.95
N VAL A 181 25.55 -0.93 -9.23
CA VAL A 181 25.93 -2.11 -10.00
C VAL A 181 26.81 -1.66 -11.17
N GLU A 182 27.96 -2.31 -11.31
CA GLU A 182 28.89 -2.12 -12.41
C GLU A 182 28.91 -3.34 -13.33
N ALA A 183 28.90 -3.11 -14.64
CA ALA A 183 29.06 -4.16 -15.63
C ALA A 183 30.54 -4.35 -15.99
N ASP A 184 31.03 -5.56 -15.74
CA ASP A 184 32.35 -6.03 -16.16
C ASP A 184 32.20 -7.25 -17.08
N GLY A 185 32.22 -6.98 -18.39
CA GLY A 185 32.00 -8.00 -19.42
C GLY A 185 30.60 -8.64 -19.30
N HIS A 186 30.58 -9.93 -18.93
CA HIS A 186 29.36 -10.72 -18.72
C HIS A 186 28.97 -10.85 -17.24
N TYR A 187 29.67 -10.15 -16.36
CA TYR A 187 29.45 -10.14 -14.94
C TYR A 187 28.98 -8.76 -14.48
N LEU A 188 28.13 -8.77 -13.47
CA LEU A 188 27.63 -7.59 -12.78
C LEU A 188 28.17 -7.62 -11.36
N ASN A 189 28.87 -6.56 -10.99
CA ASN A 189 29.42 -6.35 -9.67
C ASN A 189 28.45 -5.47 -8.88
N PHE A 190 27.85 -6.02 -7.83
CA PHE A 190 26.96 -5.33 -6.90
C PHE A 190 27.80 -4.83 -5.73
N TYR A 191 27.81 -3.52 -5.52
CA TYR A 191 28.55 -2.89 -4.45
C TYR A 191 27.59 -2.51 -3.31
N THR A 192 27.90 -2.97 -2.11
CA THR A 192 27.24 -2.56 -0.85
C THR A 192 28.21 -1.70 -0.03
N ASP A 193 27.79 -1.27 1.17
CA ASP A 193 28.66 -0.50 2.08
C ASP A 193 29.94 -1.26 2.45
N THR A 194 29.86 -2.59 2.59
CA THR A 194 30.95 -3.41 3.14
C THR A 194 31.55 -4.38 2.14
N ASP A 195 30.80 -4.77 1.11
CA ASP A 195 31.12 -5.94 0.29
C ASP A 195 30.86 -5.72 -1.20
N MET A 196 31.46 -6.60 -2.01
CA MET A 196 31.20 -6.73 -3.43
C MET A 196 30.69 -8.14 -3.75
N PHE A 197 29.64 -8.22 -4.56
CA PHE A 197 29.06 -9.48 -5.02
C PHE A 197 29.00 -9.53 -6.54
N ILE A 198 29.03 -10.73 -7.11
CA ILE A 198 29.10 -10.93 -8.56
C ILE A 198 27.90 -11.74 -9.02
N LYS A 199 27.29 -11.34 -10.15
CA LYS A 199 26.27 -12.14 -10.84
C LYS A 199 26.55 -12.17 -12.34
N ARG A 200 26.40 -13.33 -12.96
CA ARG A 200 26.47 -13.46 -14.43
C ARG A 200 25.14 -13.06 -15.05
N GLU A 201 25.02 -11.83 -15.52
CA GLU A 201 23.80 -11.29 -16.12
C GLU A 201 24.12 -10.07 -17.01
N ARG A 202 23.20 -9.67 -17.89
CA ARG A 202 23.36 -8.44 -18.69
C ARG A 202 22.79 -7.25 -17.93
N LEU A 203 23.55 -6.16 -17.87
CA LEU A 203 23.12 -4.93 -17.19
C LEU A 203 21.80 -4.37 -17.73
N SER A 204 21.56 -4.51 -19.04
CA SER A 204 20.30 -4.08 -19.66
C SER A 204 19.08 -4.87 -19.19
N VAL A 205 19.24 -6.16 -18.90
CA VAL A 205 18.16 -7.02 -18.38
C VAL A 205 17.92 -6.67 -16.92
N LEU A 206 18.99 -6.56 -16.12
CA LEU A 206 18.91 -6.16 -14.72
C LEU A 206 18.25 -4.77 -14.57
N ALA A 207 18.68 -3.79 -15.36
CA ALA A 207 18.15 -2.42 -15.29
C ALA A 207 16.64 -2.36 -15.56
N LYS A 208 16.14 -3.17 -16.52
CA LYS A 208 14.69 -3.26 -16.79
C LYS A 208 13.93 -3.92 -15.64
N MET A 209 14.53 -4.90 -14.97
CA MET A 209 13.90 -5.56 -13.83
C MET A 209 13.83 -4.63 -12.61
N LEU A 210 14.79 -3.71 -12.46
CA LEU A 210 14.97 -2.85 -11.29
C LEU A 210 14.56 -1.38 -11.49
N GLU A 211 13.86 -1.06 -12.59
CA GLU A 211 13.62 0.31 -13.07
C GLU A 211 12.91 1.25 -12.04
N SER A 212 12.15 0.68 -11.10
CA SER A 212 11.49 1.45 -10.03
C SER A 212 12.48 2.13 -9.09
N ASP A 213 13.45 1.36 -8.58
CA ASP A 213 14.32 1.75 -7.47
C ASP A 213 15.75 2.07 -7.94
N PHE A 214 16.12 1.60 -9.13
CA PHE A 214 17.42 1.83 -9.72
C PHE A 214 17.32 2.68 -10.99
N ILE A 215 18.37 3.45 -11.23
CA ILE A 215 18.51 4.27 -12.43
C ILE A 215 19.78 3.93 -13.17
N ARG A 216 19.66 3.76 -14.49
CA ARG A 216 20.81 3.51 -15.36
C ARG A 216 21.42 4.84 -15.78
N ILE A 217 22.67 5.06 -15.40
CA ILE A 217 23.36 6.35 -15.56
C ILE A 217 24.45 6.28 -16.64
N HIS A 218 24.86 5.06 -16.99
CA HIS A 218 25.91 4.80 -17.96
C HIS A 218 25.70 3.41 -18.58
N ARG A 219 26.40 3.12 -19.69
CA ARG A 219 26.37 1.78 -20.31
C ARG A 219 26.81 0.67 -19.35
N LYS A 220 27.67 1.01 -18.37
CA LYS A 220 28.21 0.12 -17.34
C LYS A 220 27.63 0.31 -15.93
N PHE A 221 26.89 1.39 -15.65
CA PHE A 221 26.49 1.70 -14.27
C PHE A 221 24.97 1.83 -14.12
N VAL A 222 24.47 1.19 -13.07
CA VAL A 222 23.10 1.31 -12.56
C VAL A 222 23.20 1.64 -11.07
N VAL A 223 22.46 2.64 -10.60
CA VAL A 223 22.59 3.20 -9.24
C VAL A 223 21.25 3.12 -8.53
N ASN A 224 21.26 2.80 -7.25
CA ASN A 224 20.06 2.85 -6.41
C ASN A 224 19.69 4.32 -6.11
N LYS A 225 18.46 4.73 -6.45
CA LYS A 225 18.00 6.12 -6.31
C LYS A 225 18.06 6.62 -4.88
N THR A 226 17.82 5.75 -3.89
CA THR A 226 17.86 6.12 -2.46
C THR A 226 19.27 6.39 -1.95
N GLN A 227 20.29 5.97 -2.69
CA GLN A 227 21.70 6.13 -2.33
C GLN A 227 22.37 7.34 -3.01
N ILE A 228 21.62 8.10 -3.82
CA ILE A 228 22.11 9.31 -4.49
C ILE A 228 22.08 10.48 -3.50
N LYS A 229 23.26 11.07 -3.25
CA LYS A 229 23.42 12.25 -2.39
C LYS A 229 23.25 13.55 -3.16
N SER A 230 23.95 13.68 -4.29
CA SER A 230 23.91 14.90 -5.11
C SER A 230 24.36 14.63 -6.54
N LYS A 231 24.04 15.58 -7.41
CA LYS A 231 24.54 15.63 -8.78
C LYS A 231 25.53 16.79 -8.91
N GLU A 232 26.71 16.49 -9.42
CA GLU A 232 27.75 17.48 -9.69
C GLU A 232 27.97 17.62 -11.19
N LYS A 233 28.30 18.84 -11.62
CA LYS A 233 28.72 19.11 -13.00
C LYS A 233 30.14 19.66 -12.97
N ASP A 234 31.03 19.00 -13.70
CA ASP A 234 32.39 19.47 -13.92
C ASP A 234 32.58 19.70 -15.43
N LYS A 235 32.65 20.97 -15.82
CA LYS A 235 32.71 21.42 -17.22
C LYS A 235 31.57 20.84 -18.06
N ARG A 236 31.87 19.85 -18.92
CA ARG A 236 30.93 19.17 -19.82
C ARG A 236 30.42 17.84 -19.26
N ASP A 237 31.08 17.32 -18.23
CA ASP A 237 30.76 16.03 -17.62
C ASP A 237 29.85 16.22 -16.41
N GLU A 238 28.97 15.25 -16.20
CA GLU A 238 28.08 15.20 -15.04
C GLU A 238 28.37 13.94 -14.24
N TYR A 239 28.24 14.04 -12.93
CA TYR A 239 28.55 12.99 -11.99
C TYR A 239 27.43 12.86 -10.97
N LEU A 240 27.21 11.63 -10.51
CA LEU A 240 26.43 11.36 -9.31
C LEU A 240 27.36 11.06 -8.16
N ILE A 241 27.09 11.69 -7.02
CA ILE A 241 27.74 11.43 -5.76
C ILE A 241 26.81 10.56 -4.93
N LEU A 242 27.29 9.42 -4.47
CA LEU A 242 26.53 8.52 -3.60
C LEU A 242 26.71 8.90 -2.13
N ASN A 243 25.87 8.36 -1.25
CA ASN A 243 25.98 8.52 0.20
C ASN A 243 27.34 8.04 0.75
N SER A 244 27.95 7.04 0.12
CA SER A 244 29.31 6.56 0.42
C SER A 244 30.43 7.52 0.00
N GLY A 245 30.11 8.60 -0.71
CA GLY A 245 31.09 9.51 -1.30
C GLY A 245 31.62 9.05 -2.66
N LYS A 246 31.20 7.88 -3.17
CA LYS A 246 31.60 7.41 -4.50
C LYS A 246 31.07 8.35 -5.60
N LYS A 247 31.98 8.78 -6.49
CA LYS A 247 31.68 9.62 -7.65
C LYS A 247 31.57 8.76 -8.92
N LEU A 248 30.39 8.74 -9.54
CA LEU A 248 30.12 7.97 -10.76
C LEU A 248 29.79 8.90 -11.94
N LYS A 249 30.49 8.73 -13.06
CA LYS A 249 30.29 9.55 -14.27
C LYS A 249 29.02 9.14 -15.01
N ILE A 250 28.23 10.14 -15.39
CA ILE A 250 27.04 9.98 -16.22
C ILE A 250 27.45 9.89 -17.70
N GLY A 251 26.95 8.88 -18.41
CA GLY A 251 27.15 8.73 -19.84
C GLY A 251 26.37 9.78 -20.63
N GLN A 252 26.98 10.32 -21.69
CA GLN A 252 26.36 11.37 -22.51
C GLN A 252 25.00 10.94 -23.10
N SER A 253 24.88 9.69 -23.58
CA SER A 253 23.64 9.13 -24.13
C SER A 253 22.54 8.88 -23.08
N PHE A 254 22.84 9.04 -21.80
CA PHE A 254 21.89 8.84 -20.70
C PHE A 254 21.41 10.19 -20.12
N LYS A 255 21.86 11.32 -20.67
CA LYS A 255 21.40 12.65 -20.29
C LYS A 255 20.14 13.04 -21.08
N PRO A 256 19.19 13.80 -20.49
CA PRO A 256 19.11 14.16 -19.08
C PRO A 256 18.61 13.00 -18.23
N ILE A 257 19.15 12.86 -17.02
CA ILE A 257 18.69 11.88 -16.04
C ILE A 257 17.64 12.54 -15.14
N THR A 258 16.47 11.91 -15.01
CA THR A 258 15.39 12.27 -14.08
C THR A 258 15.15 11.09 -13.13
N TRP A 259 15.15 11.31 -11.81
CA TRP A 259 14.90 10.28 -10.79
C TRP A 259 13.93 10.76 -9.71
#